data_AF-A0AAU8X547-F1
#
_entry.id   AF-A0AAU8X547-F1
#
_cell.length_a   1.000
_cell.length_b   1.000
_cell.length_c   1.000
_cell.angle_alpha   90.00
_cell.angle_beta   90.00
_cell.angle_gamma   90.00
#
_symmetry.space_group_name_H-M   'P 1'
#
loop_
_entity.id
_entity.type
_entity.pdbx_description
1 polymer ?
#
loop_
_entity_poly.entity_id
_entity_poly.type
_entity_poly.pdbx_seq_one_letter_code
_entity_poly.pdbx_strand_id
1 'polypeptide(L)' 'MENVKALLNTSVADAKSSLECQLRSNPHLALSDAQLALDFMDSQDATGAAHKSRRAMLLTIVNKARKELSH' A
#
# COMPACT_ATOMS: atom_id res chain seq x y z
N MET A 1 8.20 -10.71 -0.46
CA MET A 1 6.99 -10.77 0.40
C MET A 1 7.19 -10.19 1.81
N GLU A 2 8.42 -9.98 2.29
CA GLU A 2 8.64 -9.41 3.64
C GLU A 2 8.09 -7.97 3.78
N ASN A 3 8.25 -7.13 2.75
CA ASN A 3 7.75 -5.75 2.76
C ASN A 3 6.23 -5.67 2.92
N VAL A 4 5.47 -6.54 2.24
CA VAL A 4 4.01 -6.57 2.32
C VAL A 4 3.55 -6.99 3.72
N LYS A 5 4.21 -7.99 4.33
CA LYS A 5 3.92 -8.39 5.71
C LYS A 5 4.26 -7.27 6.71
N ALA A 6 5.35 -6.55 6.51
CA ALA A 6 5.69 -5.39 7.33
C ALA A 6 4.64 -4.27 7.18
N LEU A 7 4.22 -3.97 5.95
CA LEU A 7 3.19 -2.97 5.65
C LEU A 7 1.83 -3.29 6.25
N LEU A 8 1.52 -4.56 6.52
CA LEU A 8 0.25 -4.99 7.10
C LEU A 8 0.30 -5.14 8.63
N ASN A 9 1.47 -5.49 9.19
CA ASN A 9 1.67 -5.65 10.64
C ASN A 9 2.10 -4.34 11.35
N THR A 10 2.56 -3.33 10.62
CA THR A 10 2.88 -2.01 11.17
C THR A 10 1.64 -1.09 11.23
N SER A 11 1.74 0.00 11.99
CA SER A 11 0.72 1.04 12.06
C SER A 11 0.41 1.60 10.67
N VAL A 12 -0.85 2.01 10.44
CA VAL A 12 -1.26 2.60 9.15
C VAL A 12 -0.45 3.86 8.81
N ALA A 13 -0.07 4.64 9.83
CA ALA A 13 0.74 5.85 9.66
C ALA A 13 2.18 5.54 9.20
N ASP A 14 2.84 4.56 9.83
CA ASP A 14 4.19 4.13 9.44
C ASP A 14 4.21 3.54 8.04
N ALA A 15 3.26 2.65 7.74
CA ALA A 15 3.12 2.05 6.40
C ALA A 15 2.95 3.14 5.33
N LYS A 16 2.15 4.18 5.62
CA LYS A 16 1.96 5.32 4.73
C LYS A 16 3.27 6.08 4.53
N SER A 17 3.96 6.47 5.59
CA SER A 17 5.21 7.22 5.51
C SER A 17 6.28 6.46 4.71
N SER A 18 6.40 5.14 4.93
CA SER A 18 7.31 4.29 4.15
C SER A 18 6.94 4.26 2.67
N LEU A 19 5.66 4.05 2.35
CA LEU A 19 5.19 4.04 0.96
C LEU A 19 5.31 5.40 0.28
N GLU A 20 5.12 6.51 1.00
CA GLU A 20 5.31 7.86 0.45
C GLU A 20 6.78 8.18 0.21
N CYS A 21 7.70 7.71 1.06
CA CYS A 21 9.13 7.79 0.82
C CYS A 21 9.52 6.96 -0.41
N GLN A 22 9.03 5.73 -0.48
CA GLN A 22 9.27 4.82 -1.60
C GLN A 22 8.69 5.36 -2.91
N LEU A 23 7.51 5.98 -2.87
CA LEU A 23 6.88 6.63 -4.02
C LEU A 23 7.78 7.69 -4.65
N ARG A 24 8.46 8.51 -3.82
CA ARG A 24 9.36 9.57 -4.29
C ARG A 24 10.65 9.02 -4.89
N SER A 25 11.18 7.93 -4.34
CA SER A 25 12.43 7.33 -4.82
C SER A 25 12.23 6.37 -5.99
N ASN A 26 11.16 5.56 -5.94
CA ASN A 26 10.85 4.53 -6.92
C ASN A 26 9.32 4.28 -6.99
N PRO A 27 8.61 5.01 -7.87
CA PRO A 27 7.16 4.90 -7.97
C PRO A 27 6.69 3.53 -8.48
N HIS A 28 7.49 2.81 -9.28
CA HIS A 28 7.17 1.43 -9.69
C HIS A 28 7.13 0.48 -8.50
N LEU A 29 8.11 0.57 -7.60
CA LEU A 29 8.17 -0.29 -6.42
C LEU A 29 7.03 0.03 -5.45
N ALA A 30 6.71 1.32 -5.25
CA ALA A 30 5.57 1.74 -4.43
C ALA A 30 4.23 1.23 -4.97
N LEU A 31 4.04 1.25 -6.29
CA LEU A 31 2.86 0.66 -6.93
C LEU A 31 2.77 -0.84 -6.66
N SER A 32 3.85 -1.56 -6.91
CA SER A 32 3.92 -3.02 -6.73
C SER A 32 3.60 -3.43 -5.29
N ASP A 33 4.25 -2.80 -4.31
CA ASP A 33 4.08 -3.14 -2.89
C ASP A 33 2.67 -2.78 -2.38
N ALA A 34 2.14 -1.62 -2.76
CA ALA A 34 0.80 -1.22 -2.37
C ALA A 34 -0.28 -2.11 -2.97
N GLN A 35 -0.07 -2.57 -4.22
CA GLN A 35 -1.03 -3.42 -4.91
C GLN A 35 -0.99 -4.86 -4.37
N LEU A 36 0.20 -5.42 -4.10
CA LEU A 36 0.33 -6.71 -3.40
C LEU A 36 -0.31 -6.70 -2.00
N ALA A 37 -0.20 -5.57 -1.28
CA ALA A 37 -0.85 -5.42 0.02
C ALA A 37 -2.39 -5.40 -0.09
N LEU A 38 -2.94 -4.77 -1.14
CA LEU A 38 -4.38 -4.81 -1.43
C LEU A 38 -4.85 -6.22 -1.77
N ASP A 39 -4.15 -6.92 -2.67
CA ASP A 39 -4.46 -8.31 -3.03
C ASP A 39 -4.42 -9.24 -1.81
N PHE A 40 -3.41 -9.10 -0.96
CA PHE A 40 -3.31 -9.88 0.26
C PHE A 40 -4.46 -9.57 1.24
N MET A 41 -4.88 -8.31 1.35
CA MET A 41 -6.03 -7.94 2.16
C MET A 41 -7.34 -8.50 1.63
N ASP A 42 -7.55 -8.48 0.31
CA ASP A 42 -8.72 -9.07 -0.34
C ASP A 42 -8.72 -10.62 -0.21
N SER A 43 -7.55 -11.27 -0.18
CA SER A 43 -7.44 -12.74 -0.01
C SER A 43 -7.72 -13.27 1.40
N GLN A 44 -7.70 -12.40 2.43
CA GLN A 44 -7.75 -12.85 3.83
C GLN A 44 -9.19 -12.95 4.40
N ASP A 45 -10.23 -12.66 3.63
CA ASP A 45 -11.66 -12.75 4.04
C ASP A 45 -11.99 -12.14 5.42
N ALA A 46 -11.09 -11.28 5.92
CA ALA A 46 -11.13 -10.75 7.26
C ALA A 46 -11.99 -9.49 7.21
N THR A 47 -13.30 -9.68 7.41
CA THR A 47 -14.33 -8.66 7.70
C THR A 47 -13.94 -7.26 7.24
N GLY A 48 -14.36 -6.86 6.03
CA GLY A 48 -13.99 -5.60 5.36
C GLY A 48 -14.21 -4.28 6.15
N ALA A 49 -14.70 -4.34 7.38
CA ALA A 49 -14.69 -3.26 8.36
C ALA A 49 -13.31 -3.04 9.03
N ALA A 50 -12.53 -4.09 9.31
CA ALA A 50 -11.30 -4.01 10.12
C ALA A 50 -10.14 -3.29 9.43
N HIS A 51 -10.18 -3.16 8.10
CA HIS A 51 -9.08 -2.60 7.33
C HIS A 51 -9.46 -1.45 6.38
N LYS A 52 -10.63 -0.81 6.55
CA LYS A 52 -11.08 0.30 5.67
C LYS A 52 -10.03 1.40 5.53
N SER A 53 -9.47 1.88 6.65
CA SER A 53 -8.46 2.96 6.64
C SER A 53 -7.17 2.54 5.94
N ARG A 54 -6.72 1.29 6.13
CA ARG A 54 -5.52 0.77 5.47
C ARG A 54 -5.75 0.63 3.96
N ARG A 55 -6.91 0.13 3.55
CA ARG A 55 -7.28 0.00 2.14
C ARG A 55 -7.34 1.35 1.43
N ALA A 56 -7.98 2.35 2.06
CA ALA A 56 -8.04 3.71 1.53
C ALA A 56 -6.65 4.35 1.38
N MET A 57 -5.76 4.12 2.36
CA MET A 57 -4.36 4.56 2.30
C MET A 57 -3.61 3.90 1.14
N LEU A 58 -3.68 2.57 1.01
CA LEU A 58 -3.02 1.82 -0.07
C LEU A 58 -3.52 2.26 -1.45
N LEU A 59 -4.84 2.42 -1.63
CA LEU A 59 -5.42 2.94 -2.87
C LEU A 59 -4.91 4.35 -3.22
N THR A 60 -4.73 5.21 -2.21
CA THR A 60 -4.15 6.54 -2.40
C THR A 60 -2.72 6.45 -2.92
N ILE A 61 -1.89 5.55 -2.37
CA ILE A 61 -0.53 5.32 -2.84
C ILE A 61 -0.51 4.79 -4.28
N VAL A 62 -1.36 3.81 -4.61
CA VAL A 62 -1.47 3.28 -5.98
C VAL A 62 -1.82 4.39 -6.97
N ASN A 63 -2.81 5.23 -6.66
CA ASN A 63 -3.20 6.33 -7.53
C ASN A 63 -2.10 7.37 -7.71
N LYS A 64 -1.37 7.71 -6.62
CA LYS A 64 -0.22 8.61 -6.71
C LYS A 64 0.88 7.99 -7.58
N ALA A 65 1.23 6.73 -7.36
CA ALA A 65 2.26 6.03 -8.14
C ALA A 65 1.92 5.99 -9.63
N ARG A 66 0.68 5.65 -9.98
CA ARG A 66 0.22 5.66 -11.39
C ARG A 66 0.32 7.04 -12.02
N LYS A 67 0.03 8.10 -11.25
CA LYS A 67 0.15 9.47 -11.74
C LYS A 67 1.62 9.85 -12.03
N GLU A 68 2.54 9.48 -11.15
CA GLU A 68 3.98 9.72 -11.36
C GLU A 68 4.53 8.91 -12.55
N LEU A 69 4.03 7.68 -12.77
CA LEU A 69 4.47 6.80 -13.87
C LEU A 69 3.85 7.11 -15.23
N SER A 70 2.74 7.84 -15.25
CA SER A 70 2.07 8.27 -16.48
C SER A 70 2.64 9.59 -17.02
N HIS A 71 3.67 10.13 -16.36
CA HIS A 71 4.29 11.41 -16.64
C HIS A 71 5.68 11.23 -17.26
#